data_AF-A0A5C4T267-F1
#
_entry.id   AF-A0A5C4T267-F1
#
_cell.length_a   1.000
_cell.length_b   1.000
_cell.length_c   1.000
_cell.angle_alpha   90.00
_cell.angle_beta   90.00
_cell.angle_gamma   90.00
#
_symmetry.space_group_name_H-M   'P 1'
#
loop_
_entity.id
_entity.type
_entity.pdbx_description
1 polymer ?
#
loop_
_entity_poly.entity_id
_entity_poly.type
_entity_poly.pdbx_seq_one_letter_code
_entity_poly.pdbx_strand_id
1 'polypeptide(L)'
;MTLSQQEIINAICEHMAERKGLNPSQVSVQLEWEENLGFSAEVTIDGRSQYIVEANMLEAIERFILNHYNRRVFRSQLELDVEDEMFCIVKE
;
A
#
# COMPACT_ATOMS: atom_id res chain seq x y z
N MET A 1 -14.41 -3.13 6.67
CA MET A 1 -13.56 -4.28 6.26
C MET A 1 -12.12 -3.94 6.59
N THR A 2 -11.24 -4.92 6.78
CA THR A 2 -9.84 -4.68 7.12
C THR A 2 -8.95 -5.39 6.11
N LEU A 3 -7.98 -4.70 5.53
CA LEU A 3 -6.93 -5.31 4.72
C LEU A 3 -5.74 -5.66 5.61
N SER A 4 -5.21 -6.84 5.40
CA SER A 4 -4.00 -7.34 6.06
C SER A 4 -2.73 -6.65 5.56
N GLN A 5 -1.63 -6.82 6.29
CA GLN A 5 -0.30 -6.35 5.90
C GLN A 5 0.09 -6.83 4.50
N GLN A 6 -0.17 -8.12 4.20
CA GLN A 6 0.15 -8.70 2.90
C GLN A 6 -0.67 -8.07 1.77
N GLU A 7 -1.92 -7.71 2.02
CA GLU A 7 -2.74 -7.01 1.03
C GLU A 7 -2.26 -5.58 0.80
N ILE A 8 -1.78 -4.88 1.84
CA ILE A 8 -1.14 -3.55 1.67
C ILE A 8 0.12 -3.68 0.82
N ILE A 9 0.96 -4.67 1.09
CA ILE A 9 2.17 -4.97 0.30
C ILE A 9 1.78 -5.24 -1.16
N ASN A 10 0.81 -6.13 -1.39
CA ASN A 10 0.37 -6.49 -2.74
C ASN A 10 -0.19 -5.27 -3.49
N ALA A 11 -1.00 -4.45 -2.81
CA ALA A 11 -1.53 -3.22 -3.36
C ALA A 11 -0.42 -2.29 -3.86
N ILE A 12 0.63 -2.09 -3.04
CA ILE A 12 1.78 -1.26 -3.42
C ILE A 12 2.58 -1.90 -4.56
N CYS A 13 2.86 -3.21 -4.51
CA CYS A 13 3.56 -3.93 -5.59
C CYS A 13 2.83 -3.78 -6.93
N GLU A 14 1.51 -4.02 -6.95
CA GLU A 14 0.68 -3.88 -8.16
C GLU A 14 0.67 -2.43 -8.66
N HIS A 15 0.43 -1.46 -7.78
CA HIS A 15 0.38 -0.05 -8.16
C HIS A 15 1.71 0.45 -8.74
N MET A 16 2.83 0.06 -8.12
CA MET A 16 4.16 0.44 -8.57
C MET A 16 4.57 -0.25 -9.87
N ALA A 17 4.21 -1.53 -10.02
CA ALA A 17 4.47 -2.30 -11.22
C ALA A 17 3.67 -1.78 -12.41
N GLU A 18 2.37 -1.50 -12.24
CA GLU A 18 1.49 -0.95 -13.29
C GLU A 18 2.06 0.35 -13.86
N ARG A 19 2.49 1.27 -12.99
CA ARG A 19 3.05 2.57 -13.39
C ARG A 19 4.38 2.47 -14.14
N LYS A 20 5.11 1.38 -13.96
CA LYS A 20 6.42 1.15 -14.60
C LYS A 20 6.38 0.09 -15.71
N GLY A 21 5.21 -0.51 -15.98
CA GLY A 21 5.07 -1.59 -16.96
C GLY A 21 5.83 -2.86 -16.57
N LEU A 22 5.91 -3.16 -15.28
CA LEU A 22 6.64 -4.30 -14.72
C LEU A 22 5.66 -5.38 -14.23
N ASN A 23 6.19 -6.56 -13.89
CA ASN A 23 5.43 -7.55 -13.13
C ASN A 23 5.48 -7.21 -11.63
N PRO A 24 4.37 -7.36 -10.86
CA PRO A 24 4.37 -7.10 -9.41
C PRO A 24 5.43 -7.87 -8.62
N SER A 25 5.79 -9.08 -9.06
CA SER A 25 6.86 -9.90 -8.45
C SER A 25 8.28 -9.29 -8.58
N GLN A 26 8.45 -8.27 -9.42
CA GLN A 26 9.70 -7.52 -9.55
C GLN A 26 9.79 -6.33 -8.58
N VAL A 27 8.75 -6.11 -7.77
CA VAL A 27 8.68 -5.04 -6.78
C VAL A 27 8.75 -5.65 -5.39
N SER A 28 9.75 -5.26 -4.61
CA SER A 28 9.81 -5.56 -3.18
C SER A 28 9.35 -4.35 -2.39
N VAL A 29 8.54 -4.58 -1.36
CA VAL A 29 7.99 -3.52 -0.50
C VAL A 29 8.28 -3.88 0.96
N GLN A 30 8.77 -2.89 1.70
CA GLN A 30 8.88 -2.94 3.15
C GLN A 30 8.05 -1.79 3.72
N LEU A 31 7.08 -2.13 4.58
CA LEU A 31 6.23 -1.13 5.23
C LEU A 31 6.94 -0.56 6.45
N GLU A 32 6.72 0.72 6.70
CA GLU A 32 7.36 1.46 7.77
C GLU A 32 6.34 2.35 8.48
N TRP A 33 6.51 2.46 9.78
CA TRP A 33 5.81 3.43 10.60
C TRP A 33 6.78 3.99 11.63
N GLU A 34 6.84 5.31 11.72
CA GLU A 34 7.58 6.01 12.76
C GLU A 34 6.71 7.10 13.37
N GLU A 35 6.73 7.24 14.70
CA GLU A 35 5.90 8.19 15.45
C GLU A 35 5.96 9.62 14.91
N ASN A 36 7.14 10.05 14.43
CA ASN A 36 7.36 11.42 13.93
C ASN A 36 7.20 11.59 12.41
N LEU A 37 7.20 10.50 11.63
CA LEU A 37 7.16 10.54 10.17
C LEU A 37 5.84 9.97 9.61
N GLY A 38 5.11 9.19 10.40
CA GLY A 38 3.89 8.51 10.00
C GLY A 38 4.17 7.24 9.19
N PHE A 39 3.21 6.87 8.35
CA PHE A 39 3.30 5.69 7.50
C PHE A 39 4.09 5.97 6.22
N SER A 40 5.01 5.06 5.91
CA SER A 40 5.78 5.03 4.67
C SER A 40 6.01 3.61 4.20
N ALA A 41 6.57 3.47 3.00
CA ALA A 41 7.10 2.20 2.54
C ALA A 41 8.35 2.41 1.69
N GLU A 42 9.36 1.57 1.89
CA GLU A 42 10.48 1.43 0.98
C GLU A 42 10.06 0.49 -0.17
N VAL A 43 10.21 0.96 -1.40
CA VAL A 43 9.94 0.20 -2.63
C VAL A 43 11.24 0.00 -3.39
N THR A 44 11.61 -1.27 -3.59
CA THR A 44 12.84 -1.66 -4.27
C THR A 44 12.53 -2.34 -5.60
N ILE A 45 13.12 -1.82 -6.68
CA ILE A 45 13.00 -2.36 -8.05
C ILE A 45 14.39 -2.38 -8.68
N ASP A 46 14.82 -3.52 -9.20
CA ASP A 46 16.15 -3.71 -9.81
C ASP A 46 17.30 -3.16 -8.95
N GLY A 47 17.23 -3.41 -7.64
CA GLY A 47 18.24 -2.97 -6.66
C GLY A 47 18.23 -1.46 -6.36
N ARG A 48 17.23 -0.72 -6.81
CA ARG A 48 17.05 0.71 -6.50
C ARG A 48 15.84 0.91 -5.59
N SER A 49 16.10 1.45 -4.41
CA SER A 49 15.08 1.81 -3.44
C SER A 49 14.56 3.23 -3.64
N GLN A 50 13.28 3.43 -3.33
CA GLN A 50 12.66 4.73 -3.14
C GLN A 50 11.63 4.63 -2.01
N TYR A 51 11.47 5.70 -1.24
CA TYR A 51 10.43 5.79 -0.21
C TYR A 51 9.16 6.41 -0.79
N ILE A 52 8.02 5.83 -0.45
CA ILE A 52 6.70 6.40 -0.73
C ILE A 52 6.02 6.77 0.58
N VAL A 53 5.24 7.85 0.57
CA VAL A 53 4.53 8.34 1.74
C VAL A 53 3.14 7.72 1.85
N GLU A 54 2.51 7.83 3.01
CA GLU A 54 1.13 7.39 3.27
C GLU A 54 0.14 7.73 2.14
N ALA A 55 0.24 8.93 1.57
CA ALA A 55 -0.64 9.33 0.46
C ALA A 55 -0.57 8.39 -0.75
N ASN A 56 0.62 7.88 -1.09
CA ASN A 56 0.81 6.94 -2.17
C ASN A 56 0.37 5.53 -1.77
N MET A 57 0.58 5.14 -0.50
CA MET A 57 0.11 3.85 0.02
C MET A 57 -1.42 3.76 -0.04
N LEU A 58 -2.12 4.82 0.39
CA LEU A 58 -3.58 4.88 0.36
C LEU A 58 -4.15 4.87 -1.07
N GLU A 59 -3.48 5.53 -2.03
CA GLU A 59 -3.85 5.46 -3.46
C GLU A 59 -3.72 4.03 -3.99
N ALA A 60 -2.64 3.32 -3.62
CA ALA A 60 -2.44 1.93 -4.00
C ALA A 60 -3.54 1.02 -3.43
N ILE A 61 -3.91 1.22 -2.16
CA ILE A 61 -5.00 0.48 -1.49
C ILE A 61 -6.35 0.76 -2.15
N GLU A 62 -6.66 2.02 -2.48
CA GLU A 62 -7.87 2.40 -3.22
C GLU A 62 -8.02 1.61 -4.52
N ARG A 63 -6.94 1.54 -5.31
CA ARG A 63 -6.91 0.80 -6.57
C ARG A 63 -7.02 -0.71 -6.35
N PHE A 64 -6.34 -1.24 -5.33
CA PHE A 64 -6.42 -2.66 -5.00
C PHE A 64 -7.86 -3.07 -4.64
N ILE A 65 -8.54 -2.29 -3.80
CA ILE A 65 -9.94 -2.54 -3.43
C ILE A 65 -10.85 -2.47 -4.66
N LEU A 66 -10.65 -1.49 -5.55
CA LEU A 66 -11.41 -1.41 -6.78
C LEU A 66 -11.20 -2.64 -7.67
N ASN A 67 -9.95 -3.07 -7.86
CA ASN A 67 -9.61 -4.12 -8.82
C ASN A 67 -9.93 -5.54 -8.33
N HIS A 68 -9.73 -5.82 -7.04
CA HIS A 68 -9.90 -7.16 -6.47
C HIS A 68 -11.26 -7.39 -5.81
N TYR A 69 -11.84 -6.32 -5.25
CA TYR A 69 -13.12 -6.39 -4.56
C TYR A 69 -14.27 -5.75 -5.34
N ASN A 70 -13.99 -5.14 -6.51
CA ASN A 70 -14.97 -4.41 -7.32
C ASN A 70 -15.77 -3.38 -6.50
N ARG A 71 -15.12 -2.79 -5.49
CA ARG A 71 -15.70 -1.82 -4.58
C ARG A 71 -14.97 -0.50 -4.71
N ARG A 72 -15.72 0.57 -5.00
CA ARG A 72 -15.16 1.92 -4.94
C ARG A 72 -15.10 2.40 -3.50
N VAL A 73 -13.95 2.88 -3.09
CA VAL A 73 -13.71 3.56 -1.80
C VAL A 73 -13.00 4.87 -2.06
N PHE A 74 -13.05 5.77 -1.09
CA PHE A 74 -12.33 7.04 -1.10
C PHE A 74 -11.29 7.06 0.01
N ARG A 75 -10.21 7.83 -0.16
CA ARG A 75 -9.13 7.99 0.82
C ARG A 75 -9.63 8.35 2.22
N SER A 76 -10.69 9.14 2.34
CA SER A 76 -11.30 9.49 3.64
C SER A 76 -11.95 8.31 4.37
N GLN A 77 -12.18 7.20 3.68
CA GLN A 77 -12.68 5.94 4.25
C GLN A 77 -11.56 4.97 4.63
N LEU A 78 -10.30 5.29 4.32
CA LEU A 78 -9.14 4.44 4.61
C LEU A 78 -8.38 5.00 5.81
N GLU A 79 -7.99 4.12 6.72
CA GLU A 79 -7.14 4.44 7.87
C GLU A 79 -6.07 3.35 7.99
N LEU A 80 -4.80 3.75 8.01
CA LEU A 80 -3.70 2.85 8.33
C LEU A 80 -3.48 2.86 9.84
N ASP A 81 -3.21 1.68 10.38
CA ASP A 81 -2.87 1.50 11.78
C ASP A 81 -1.82 0.39 11.91
N VAL A 82 -1.14 0.36 13.05
CA VAL A 82 -0.12 -0.65 13.36
C VAL A 82 -0.26 -1.10 14.81
N GLU A 83 -0.39 -2.41 14.98
CA GLU A 83 -0.24 -3.08 16.28
C GLU A 83 1.01 -3.97 16.20
N ASP A 84 0.83 -5.29 16.00
CA ASP A 84 1.94 -6.20 15.70
C ASP A 84 2.35 -6.17 14.22
N GLU A 85 1.37 -5.97 13.34
CA GLU A 85 1.52 -5.82 11.90
C GLU A 85 0.74 -4.58 11.43
N MET A 86 1.15 -4.00 10.31
CA MET A 86 0.41 -2.89 9.71
C MET A 86 -0.86 -3.41 9.02
N PHE A 87 -1.98 -2.72 9.21
CA PHE A 87 -3.26 -3.05 8.55
C PHE A 87 -4.00 -1.78 8.11
N CYS A 88 -5.02 -1.95 7.27
CA CYS A 88 -5.84 -0.85 6.80
C CYS A 88 -7.32 -1.10 7.09
N ILE A 89 -7.94 -0.19 7.84
CA ILE A 89 -9.38 -0.18 8.09
C ILE A 89 -10.07 0.59 6.96
N VAL A 90 -11.06 -0.07 6.34
CA VAL A 90 -11.98 0.55 5.39
C VAL A 90 -13.31 0.80 6.09
N LYS A 91 -13.58 2.07 6.36
CA LYS A 91 -14.82 2.59 6.97
C LYS A 91 -15.99 2.49 5.98
N GLU A 92 -17.20 2.46 6.52
CA GLU A 92 -18.44 2.51 5.72
C GLU A 92 -18.68 3.92 5.17
#